data_AF-A0A5N6J5L7-F1
#
_entry.id   AF-A0A5N6J5L7-F1
#
_cell.length_a   1.000
_cell.length_b   1.000
_cell.length_c   1.000
_cell.angle_alpha   90.00
_cell.angle_beta   90.00
_cell.angle_gamma   90.00
#
_symmetry.space_group_name_H-M   'P 1'
#
loop_
_entity.id
_entity.type
_entity.pdbx_description
1 polymer ?
#
loop_
_entity_poly.entity_id
_entity_poly.type
_entity_poly.pdbx_seq_one_letter_code
_entity_poly.pdbx_strand_id
1 'polypeptide(L)'
;MSQFTFFPNMHWRNLVLNFPESDHHSLPPSSWRVTQKINESIISYTQEEAEERKQLPLACAEFECETLEDSSNKAILIVYMEIPCEDTECAAEGTYETPLSVRVEFTAHYLLTLNGCRYSPGAIQYKEETQTSVDRHAFMPGGKIYYLVIGKLPGVPLGNGLISNTEDGRISFEGLFWNLSREERDQIRLAFQDAYSYIQGPFEPLDLTNMGIPRSGKLDPYGPKVLEIWGLAIAPKGEVDYDIPIDYLEQFGWIL
;
A
#
# COMPACT_ATOMS: atom_id res chain seq x y z
N MET A 1 9.72 -2.11 -28.45
CA MET A 1 9.35 -3.39 -27.81
C MET A 1 8.22 -3.06 -26.85
N SER A 2 7.08 -3.77 -26.90
CA SER A 2 6.02 -3.52 -25.92
C SER A 2 6.53 -3.92 -24.54
N GLN A 3 6.47 -3.00 -23.59
CA GLN A 3 6.78 -3.28 -22.19
C GLN A 3 5.86 -4.41 -21.72
N PHE A 4 6.44 -5.51 -21.22
CA PHE A 4 5.70 -6.61 -20.63
C PHE A 4 4.93 -6.08 -19.41
N THR A 5 3.67 -6.51 -19.24
CA THR A 5 2.78 -6.07 -18.15
C THR A 5 2.10 -7.31 -17.56
N PHE A 6 2.10 -7.38 -16.24
CA PHE A 6 1.37 -8.39 -15.47
C PHE A 6 -0.12 -8.05 -15.36
N PHE A 7 -0.48 -6.79 -15.61
CA PHE A 7 -1.85 -6.30 -15.53
C PHE A 7 -2.35 -5.72 -16.86
N PRO A 8 -2.50 -6.56 -17.91
CA PRO A 8 -2.98 -6.08 -19.21
C PRO A 8 -4.46 -5.71 -19.15
N ASN A 9 -4.81 -4.53 -19.68
CA ASN A 9 -6.18 -4.01 -19.68
C ASN A 9 -7.21 -4.97 -20.28
N MET A 10 -6.81 -5.82 -21.23
CA MET A 10 -7.72 -6.79 -21.87
C MET A 10 -8.26 -7.87 -20.92
N HIS A 11 -7.57 -8.13 -19.80
CA HIS A 11 -7.98 -9.11 -18.79
C HIS A 11 -8.59 -8.44 -17.55
N TRP A 12 -8.14 -7.23 -17.22
CA TRP A 12 -8.52 -6.54 -15.99
C TRP A 12 -9.67 -5.55 -16.17
N ARG A 13 -9.79 -4.87 -17.31
CA ARG A 13 -10.84 -3.86 -17.52
C ARG A 13 -12.21 -4.52 -17.57
N ASN A 14 -13.16 -3.99 -16.80
CA ASN A 14 -14.50 -4.53 -16.59
C ASN A 14 -14.54 -5.90 -15.89
N LEU A 15 -13.42 -6.38 -15.34
CA LEU A 15 -13.43 -7.56 -14.48
C LEU A 15 -14.30 -7.27 -13.25
N VAL A 16 -15.17 -8.22 -12.91
CA VAL A 16 -16.00 -8.17 -11.72
C VAL A 16 -15.42 -9.09 -10.67
N LEU A 17 -15.06 -8.52 -9.52
CA LEU A 17 -14.58 -9.24 -8.35
C LEU A 17 -15.69 -9.31 -7.32
N ASN A 18 -16.03 -10.53 -6.91
CA ASN A 18 -16.96 -10.77 -5.82
C ASN A 18 -16.17 -11.04 -4.54
N PHE A 19 -16.57 -10.36 -3.46
CA PHE A 19 -16.03 -10.52 -2.13
C PHE A 19 -17.14 -11.11 -1.25
N PRO A 20 -17.07 -12.42 -0.94
CA PRO A 20 -18.04 -13.04 -0.07
C PRO A 20 -17.86 -12.55 1.36
N GLU A 21 -18.87 -12.80 2.20
CA GLU A 21 -18.74 -12.60 3.64
C GLU A 21 -17.58 -13.45 4.17
N SER A 22 -16.67 -12.83 4.92
CA SER A 22 -15.51 -13.51 5.48
C SER A 22 -15.45 -13.32 6.99
N ASP A 23 -15.18 -14.43 7.69
CA ASP A 23 -15.01 -14.47 9.14
C ASP A 23 -13.75 -13.70 9.61
N HIS A 24 -12.84 -13.35 8.69
CA HIS A 24 -11.53 -12.80 9.03
C HIS A 24 -11.53 -11.30 9.30
N HIS A 25 -12.50 -10.54 8.76
CA HIS A 25 -12.48 -9.08 8.83
C HIS A 25 -13.85 -8.42 9.06
N SER A 26 -14.94 -9.20 9.23
CA SER A 26 -16.30 -8.68 9.48
C SER A 26 -16.78 -7.63 8.47
N LEU A 27 -16.23 -7.62 7.25
CA LEU A 27 -16.62 -6.71 6.17
C LEU A 27 -17.84 -7.33 5.46
N PRO A 28 -18.90 -6.53 5.18
CA PRO A 28 -20.09 -7.05 4.52
C PRO A 28 -19.75 -7.48 3.09
N PRO A 29 -20.41 -8.50 2.52
CA PRO A 29 -20.14 -8.92 1.14
C PRO A 29 -20.42 -7.79 0.14
N SER A 30 -19.60 -7.69 -0.90
CA SER A 30 -19.78 -6.69 -1.98
C SER A 30 -19.13 -7.13 -3.29
N SER A 31 -19.52 -6.48 -4.39
CA SER A 31 -19.00 -6.79 -5.73
C SER A 31 -18.49 -5.54 -6.43
N TRP A 32 -17.28 -5.61 -6.98
CA TRP A 32 -16.59 -4.47 -7.53
C TRP A 32 -16.18 -4.70 -8.98
N ARG A 33 -16.46 -3.73 -9.84
CA ARG A 33 -16.04 -3.73 -11.24
C ARG A 33 -14.82 -2.86 -11.43
N VAL A 34 -13.77 -3.42 -12.01
CA VAL A 34 -12.55 -2.68 -12.39
C VAL A 34 -12.84 -1.77 -13.58
N THR A 35 -12.52 -0.48 -13.47
CA THR A 35 -12.82 0.51 -14.52
C THR A 35 -11.57 0.98 -15.25
N GLN A 36 -10.50 1.31 -14.51
CA GLN A 36 -9.27 1.88 -15.06
C GLN A 36 -8.04 1.48 -14.25
N LYS A 37 -6.94 1.12 -14.93
CA LYS A 37 -5.63 0.95 -14.28
C LYS A 37 -5.00 2.32 -14.00
N ILE A 38 -4.52 2.52 -12.78
CA ILE A 38 -3.86 3.74 -12.31
C ILE A 38 -2.35 3.61 -12.49
N ASN A 39 -1.78 2.56 -11.91
CA ASN A 39 -0.36 2.28 -11.95
C ASN A 39 -0.10 0.77 -11.96
N GLU A 40 1.16 0.42 -12.16
CA GLU A 40 1.67 -0.93 -12.03
C GLU A 40 3.14 -0.84 -11.61
N SER A 41 3.55 -1.70 -10.69
CA SER A 41 4.92 -1.81 -10.19
C SER A 41 5.28 -3.26 -9.95
N ILE A 42 6.58 -3.53 -9.82
CA ILE A 42 7.11 -4.88 -9.60
C ILE A 42 8.08 -4.81 -8.43
N ILE A 43 7.95 -5.76 -7.53
CA ILE A 43 8.92 -6.08 -6.49
C ILE A 43 9.57 -7.39 -6.92
N SER A 44 10.75 -7.29 -7.50
CA SER A 44 11.44 -8.43 -8.09
C SER A 44 12.57 -8.92 -7.19
N TYR A 45 12.80 -10.24 -7.22
CA TYR A 45 13.84 -10.93 -6.46
C TYR A 45 14.49 -12.00 -7.33
N THR A 46 15.76 -12.32 -7.05
CA THR A 46 16.35 -13.60 -7.44
C THR A 46 15.84 -14.72 -6.55
N GLN A 47 16.03 -15.99 -6.96
CA GLN A 47 15.69 -17.14 -6.14
C GLN A 47 16.40 -17.13 -4.77
N GLU A 48 17.68 -16.75 -4.74
CA GLU A 48 18.45 -16.64 -3.49
C GLU A 48 17.86 -15.58 -2.54
N GLU A 49 17.48 -14.41 -3.09
CA GLU A 49 16.84 -13.34 -2.32
C GLU A 49 15.45 -13.75 -1.81
N ALA A 50 14.68 -14.46 -2.64
CA ALA A 50 13.36 -14.97 -2.25
C ALA A 50 13.46 -15.97 -1.09
N GLU A 51 14.47 -16.85 -1.10
CA GLU A 51 14.75 -17.79 -0.03
C GLU A 51 15.22 -17.09 1.25
N GLU A 52 16.12 -16.11 1.13
CA GLU A 52 16.62 -15.32 2.25
C GLU A 52 15.49 -14.54 2.93
N ARG A 53 14.66 -13.86 2.13
CA ARG A 53 13.53 -13.05 2.58
C ARG A 53 12.32 -13.89 2.97
N LYS A 54 12.30 -15.16 2.57
CA LYS A 54 11.16 -16.09 2.69
C LYS A 54 9.87 -15.53 2.09
N GLN A 55 9.97 -14.92 0.91
CA GLN A 55 8.85 -14.29 0.19
C GLN A 55 9.06 -14.37 -1.32
N LEU A 56 7.97 -14.52 -2.06
CA LEU A 56 8.01 -14.49 -3.52
C LEU A 56 8.02 -13.05 -4.06
N PRO A 57 8.57 -12.84 -5.27
CA PRO A 57 8.41 -11.59 -5.97
C PRO A 57 6.94 -11.30 -6.29
N LEU A 58 6.61 -10.02 -6.41
CA LEU A 58 5.24 -9.54 -6.59
C LEU A 58 5.13 -8.57 -7.76
N ALA A 59 4.09 -8.72 -8.56
CA ALA A 59 3.55 -7.63 -9.35
C ALA A 59 2.43 -6.95 -8.56
N CYS A 60 2.44 -5.61 -8.52
CA CYS A 60 1.41 -4.80 -7.88
C CYS A 60 0.74 -3.89 -8.92
N ALA A 61 -0.59 -3.74 -8.84
CA ALA A 61 -1.30 -2.74 -9.62
C ALA A 61 -2.45 -2.12 -8.83
N GLU A 62 -2.61 -0.82 -9.01
CA GLU A 62 -3.78 -0.09 -8.54
C GLU A 62 -4.76 0.17 -9.68
N PHE A 63 -6.04 0.02 -9.36
CA PHE A 63 -7.13 0.29 -10.28
C PHE A 63 -8.19 1.16 -9.62
N GLU A 64 -8.84 2.02 -10.40
CA GLU A 64 -10.16 2.50 -10.04
C GLU A 64 -11.17 1.36 -10.20
N CYS A 65 -12.09 1.27 -9.24
CA CYS A 65 -13.23 0.37 -9.31
C CYS A 65 -14.52 1.05 -8.82
N GLU A 66 -15.65 0.46 -9.17
CA GLU A 66 -16.98 0.90 -8.75
C GLU A 66 -17.77 -0.29 -8.22
N THR A 67 -18.62 -0.07 -7.21
CA THR A 67 -19.49 -1.13 -6.69
C THR A 67 -20.61 -1.43 -7.68
N LEU A 68 -21.05 -2.68 -7.79
CA LEU A 68 -22.11 -3.06 -8.73
C LEU A 68 -23.49 -2.51 -8.34
N GLU A 69 -23.71 -2.27 -7.05
CA GLU A 69 -24.95 -1.76 -6.47
C GLU A 69 -25.15 -0.27 -6.81
N ASP A 70 -24.07 0.50 -6.93
CA ASP A 70 -24.08 1.93 -7.22
C ASP A 70 -22.77 2.39 -7.90
N SER A 71 -22.82 2.61 -9.21
CA SER A 71 -21.66 3.09 -9.99
C SER A 71 -21.11 4.46 -9.56
N SER A 72 -21.85 5.22 -8.73
CA SER A 72 -21.32 6.47 -8.15
C SER A 72 -20.33 6.21 -7.00
N ASN A 73 -20.40 5.04 -6.37
CA ASN A 73 -19.50 4.63 -5.31
C ASN A 73 -18.19 4.09 -5.90
N LYS A 74 -17.16 4.95 -5.89
CA LYS A 74 -15.83 4.65 -6.42
C LYS A 74 -14.86 4.29 -5.30
N ALA A 75 -13.99 3.34 -5.60
CA ALA A 75 -12.92 2.88 -4.72
C ALA A 75 -11.62 2.67 -5.50
N ILE A 76 -10.55 2.38 -4.77
CA ILE A 76 -9.29 1.90 -5.31
C ILE A 76 -9.19 0.40 -5.01
N LEU A 77 -8.94 -0.39 -6.06
CA LEU A 77 -8.57 -1.79 -5.94
C LEU A 77 -7.05 -1.89 -6.07
N ILE A 78 -6.40 -2.42 -5.05
CA ILE A 78 -4.97 -2.78 -5.05
C ILE A 78 -4.88 -4.29 -5.23
N VAL A 79 -4.07 -4.73 -6.19
CA VAL A 79 -3.85 -6.13 -6.48
C VAL A 79 -2.38 -6.46 -6.32
N TYR A 80 -2.07 -7.43 -5.47
CA TYR A 80 -0.75 -8.05 -5.38
C TYR A 80 -0.82 -9.45 -5.94
N MET A 81 0.05 -9.76 -6.88
CA MET A 81 0.11 -11.06 -7.54
C MET A 81 1.52 -11.62 -7.43
N GLU A 82 1.66 -12.82 -6.90
CA GLU A 82 2.95 -13.50 -6.89
C GLU A 82 3.38 -13.87 -8.32
N ILE A 83 4.64 -13.62 -8.62
CA ILE A 83 5.24 -13.84 -9.94
C ILE A 83 6.55 -14.66 -9.79
N PRO A 84 7.05 -15.28 -10.87
CA PRO A 84 8.33 -15.98 -10.85
C PRO A 84 9.51 -15.08 -10.47
N CYS A 85 10.57 -15.66 -9.92
CA CYS A 85 11.84 -14.96 -9.66
C CYS A 85 12.48 -14.50 -10.98
N GLU A 86 13.26 -13.43 -10.94
CA GLU A 86 13.83 -12.86 -12.18
C GLU A 86 14.75 -13.82 -12.93
N ASP A 87 15.43 -14.69 -12.18
CA ASP A 87 16.39 -15.66 -12.66
C ASP A 87 15.78 -17.07 -12.86
N THR A 88 14.47 -17.22 -12.67
CA THR A 88 13.77 -18.48 -12.85
C THR A 88 12.54 -18.31 -13.77
N GLU A 89 12.39 -19.21 -14.75
CA GLU A 89 11.20 -19.23 -15.62
C GLU A 89 10.05 -20.07 -15.02
N CYS A 90 10.19 -20.50 -13.76
CA CYS A 90 9.28 -21.42 -13.08
C CYS A 90 8.83 -20.83 -11.75
N ALA A 91 7.67 -21.28 -11.26
CA ALA A 91 7.23 -20.96 -9.91
C ALA A 91 8.36 -21.31 -8.91
N ALA A 92 8.74 -20.34 -8.09
CA ALA A 92 9.75 -20.56 -7.05
C ALA A 92 9.34 -21.75 -6.16
N GLU A 93 10.31 -22.59 -5.81
CA GLU A 93 10.07 -23.70 -4.89
C GLU A 93 9.91 -23.15 -3.47
N GLY A 94 8.67 -23.05 -2.98
CA GLY A 94 8.41 -22.64 -1.61
C GLY A 94 6.97 -22.19 -1.38
N THR A 95 6.34 -22.68 -0.31
CA THR A 95 5.11 -22.09 0.22
C THR A 95 5.52 -21.11 1.31
N TYR A 96 5.51 -19.83 0.99
CA TYR A 96 5.76 -18.76 1.94
C TYR A 96 4.45 -18.22 2.52
N GLU A 97 4.54 -17.50 3.64
CA GLU A 97 3.40 -16.79 4.22
C GLU A 97 3.02 -15.59 3.36
N THR A 98 1.87 -14.96 3.66
CA THR A 98 1.45 -13.72 3.00
C THR A 98 2.60 -12.69 3.01
N PRO A 99 2.95 -12.11 1.85
CA PRO A 99 4.06 -11.16 1.75
C PRO A 99 3.93 -9.97 2.70
N LEU A 100 5.06 -9.44 3.15
CA LEU A 100 5.08 -8.36 4.14
C LEU A 100 4.35 -7.11 3.64
N SER A 101 4.51 -6.75 2.36
CA SER A 101 3.83 -5.60 1.73
C SER A 101 2.31 -5.71 1.86
N VAL A 102 1.74 -6.86 1.48
CA VAL A 102 0.31 -7.14 1.56
C VAL A 102 -0.19 -7.06 3.00
N ARG A 103 0.52 -7.72 3.93
CA ARG A 103 0.15 -7.77 5.35
C ARG A 103 0.13 -6.37 5.97
N VAL A 104 1.19 -5.61 5.73
CA VAL A 104 1.35 -4.25 6.25
C VAL A 104 0.23 -3.35 5.75
N GLU A 105 0.01 -3.31 4.44
CA GLU A 105 -0.92 -2.38 3.84
C GLU A 105 -2.37 -2.69 4.23
N PHE A 106 -2.76 -3.97 4.17
CA PHE A 106 -4.09 -4.38 4.62
C PHE A 106 -4.31 -4.05 6.10
N THR A 107 -3.36 -4.43 6.96
CA THR A 107 -3.47 -4.19 8.41
C THR A 107 -3.57 -2.70 8.70
N ALA A 108 -2.79 -1.86 8.01
CA ALA A 108 -2.83 -0.42 8.19
C ALA A 108 -4.22 0.14 7.85
N HIS A 109 -4.74 -0.12 6.65
CA HIS A 109 -6.06 0.39 6.26
C HIS A 109 -7.18 -0.16 7.14
N TYR A 110 -7.11 -1.44 7.53
CA TYR A 110 -8.10 -2.04 8.41
C TYR A 110 -8.11 -1.39 9.79
N LEU A 111 -6.95 -1.23 10.43
CA LEU A 111 -6.84 -0.59 11.75
C LEU A 111 -7.27 0.87 11.68
N LEU A 112 -6.88 1.62 10.66
CA LEU A 112 -7.30 3.02 10.48
C LEU A 112 -8.83 3.13 10.34
N THR A 113 -9.45 2.16 9.67
CA THR A 113 -10.91 2.10 9.49
C THR A 113 -11.64 1.80 10.79
N LEU A 114 -11.18 0.78 11.53
CA LEU A 114 -11.77 0.41 12.83
C LEU A 114 -11.74 1.59 13.82
N ASN A 115 -10.72 2.43 13.70
CA ASN A 115 -10.50 3.59 14.53
C ASN A 115 -11.17 4.87 14.01
N GLY A 116 -11.95 4.80 12.92
CA GLY A 116 -12.67 5.94 12.37
C GLY A 116 -11.76 7.02 11.79
N CYS A 117 -10.56 6.67 11.33
CA CYS A 117 -9.63 7.63 10.76
C CYS A 117 -10.22 8.31 9.53
N ARG A 118 -10.28 9.64 9.56
CA ARG A 118 -10.78 10.48 8.46
C ARG A 118 -9.70 10.94 7.48
N TYR A 119 -8.43 10.63 7.76
CA TYR A 119 -7.27 11.13 7.02
C TYR A 119 -6.61 10.09 6.12
N SER A 120 -7.16 8.87 6.06
CA SER A 120 -6.63 7.77 5.26
C SER A 120 -7.78 7.06 4.55
N PRO A 121 -7.55 6.46 3.37
CA PRO A 121 -8.49 5.53 2.78
C PRO A 121 -8.88 4.44 3.77
N GLY A 122 -10.17 4.22 3.96
CA GLY A 122 -10.65 3.08 4.76
C GLY A 122 -10.56 1.78 3.96
N ALA A 123 -10.28 0.66 4.62
CA ALA A 123 -10.44 -0.68 4.09
C ALA A 123 -11.93 -0.97 3.87
N ILE A 124 -12.28 -1.42 2.67
CA ILE A 124 -13.65 -1.78 2.27
C ILE A 124 -13.77 -3.29 2.10
N GLN A 125 -12.80 -3.94 1.45
CA GLN A 125 -12.76 -5.39 1.24
C GLN A 125 -11.34 -5.94 1.22
N TYR A 126 -11.20 -7.23 1.52
CA TYR A 126 -9.99 -7.98 1.29
C TYR A 126 -10.31 -9.41 0.82
N LYS A 127 -9.50 -9.96 -0.09
CA LYS A 127 -9.61 -11.35 -0.51
C LYS A 127 -8.24 -11.89 -0.90
N GLU A 128 -7.97 -13.13 -0.51
CA GLU A 128 -6.86 -13.93 -1.00
C GLU A 128 -7.41 -15.07 -1.89
N GLU A 129 -6.79 -15.27 -3.05
CA GLU A 129 -7.07 -16.39 -3.94
C GLU A 129 -5.78 -17.09 -4.36
N THR A 130 -5.93 -18.30 -4.89
CA THR A 130 -4.84 -19.04 -5.54
C THR A 130 -5.00 -18.88 -7.05
N GLN A 131 -3.93 -18.47 -7.71
CA GLN A 131 -3.86 -18.33 -9.16
C GLN A 131 -4.03 -19.71 -9.81
N THR A 132 -5.08 -19.89 -10.61
CA THR A 132 -5.31 -21.13 -11.35
C THR A 132 -4.96 -20.95 -12.81
N SER A 133 -4.63 -22.06 -13.50
CA SER A 133 -4.36 -22.04 -14.95
C SER A 133 -5.59 -21.69 -15.80
N VAL A 134 -6.79 -21.62 -15.20
CA VAL A 134 -8.04 -21.22 -15.87
C VAL A 134 -8.20 -19.70 -15.85
N ASP A 135 -7.59 -19.01 -14.89
CA ASP A 135 -7.68 -17.57 -14.74
C ASP A 135 -6.83 -16.89 -15.81
N ARG A 136 -7.48 -16.11 -16.67
CA ARG A 136 -6.80 -15.44 -17.81
C ARG A 136 -5.80 -14.36 -17.38
N HIS A 137 -5.83 -13.98 -16.10
CA HIS A 137 -4.92 -13.02 -15.49
C HIS A 137 -3.93 -13.69 -14.53
N ALA A 138 -3.89 -15.02 -14.44
CA ALA A 138 -2.89 -15.74 -13.64
C ALA A 138 -1.57 -15.84 -14.41
N PHE A 139 -0.47 -15.58 -13.71
CA PHE A 139 0.89 -15.64 -14.27
C PHE A 139 1.70 -16.78 -13.66
N MET A 140 1.33 -17.21 -12.45
CA MET A 140 2.02 -18.28 -11.74
C MET A 140 0.99 -19.27 -11.18
N PRO A 141 0.67 -20.36 -11.90
CA PRO A 141 -0.25 -21.39 -11.40
C PRO A 141 0.19 -21.92 -10.03
N GLY A 142 -0.71 -21.89 -9.06
CA GLY A 142 -0.43 -22.27 -7.66
C GLY A 142 0.09 -21.12 -6.78
N GLY A 143 0.51 -20.01 -7.38
CA GLY A 143 0.84 -18.77 -6.66
C GLY A 143 -0.39 -18.11 -6.07
N LYS A 144 -0.19 -17.13 -5.19
CA LYS A 144 -1.25 -16.35 -4.55
C LYS A 144 -1.52 -15.04 -5.27
N ILE A 145 -2.74 -14.56 -5.13
CA ILE A 145 -3.15 -13.23 -5.55
C ILE A 145 -4.04 -12.62 -4.45
N TYR A 146 -3.77 -11.36 -4.13
CA TYR A 146 -4.39 -10.63 -3.03
C TYR A 146 -5.09 -9.40 -3.59
N TYR A 147 -6.32 -9.19 -3.15
CA TYR A 147 -7.15 -8.06 -3.54
C TYR A 147 -7.50 -7.26 -2.30
N LEU A 148 -7.24 -5.96 -2.34
CA LEU A 148 -7.61 -5.00 -1.31
C LEU A 148 -8.43 -3.89 -1.96
N VAL A 149 -9.64 -3.65 -1.46
CA VAL A 149 -10.45 -2.50 -1.87
C VAL A 149 -10.40 -1.46 -0.76
N ILE A 150 -10.00 -0.23 -1.10
CA ILE A 150 -9.96 0.91 -0.18
C ILE A 150 -10.76 2.09 -0.72
N GLY A 151 -11.19 2.97 0.17
CA GLY A 151 -11.92 4.19 -0.20
C GLY A 151 -11.11 5.08 -1.15
N LYS A 152 -11.77 5.60 -2.19
CA LYS A 152 -11.16 6.63 -3.03
C LYS A 152 -11.27 7.99 -2.35
N LEU A 153 -10.13 8.57 -1.99
CA LEU A 153 -10.11 9.93 -1.44
C LEU A 153 -10.10 10.98 -2.57
N PRO A 154 -10.72 12.16 -2.35
CA PRO A 154 -10.56 13.28 -3.25
C PRO A 154 -9.13 13.83 -3.17
N GLY A 155 -8.61 14.32 -4.29
CA GLY A 155 -7.32 15.00 -4.33
C GLY A 155 -6.38 14.43 -5.39
N VAL A 156 -5.13 14.87 -5.32
CA VAL A 156 -4.03 14.44 -6.18
C VAL A 156 -2.85 14.02 -5.32
N PRO A 157 -2.09 12.98 -5.70
CA PRO A 157 -0.87 12.60 -4.98
C PRO A 157 0.12 13.77 -4.92
N LEU A 158 0.63 14.05 -3.73
CA LEU A 158 1.61 15.12 -3.49
C LEU A 158 3.03 14.73 -3.87
N GLY A 159 3.32 13.42 -3.93
CA GLY A 159 4.60 12.85 -4.35
C GLY A 159 4.39 11.61 -5.21
N ASN A 160 5.46 11.16 -5.87
CA ASN A 160 5.47 9.89 -6.60
C ASN A 160 6.11 8.73 -5.81
N GLY A 161 6.46 8.95 -4.54
CA GLY A 161 7.11 7.96 -3.68
C GLY A 161 8.56 7.65 -4.05
N LEU A 162 9.13 8.34 -5.06
CA LEU A 162 10.51 8.13 -5.48
C LEU A 162 11.45 9.06 -4.72
N ILE A 163 12.49 8.45 -4.17
CA ILE A 163 13.65 9.13 -3.62
C ILE A 163 14.76 9.03 -4.68
N SER A 164 15.22 10.17 -5.18
CA SER A 164 16.40 10.26 -6.04
C SER A 164 17.55 10.94 -5.29
N ASN A 165 18.79 10.63 -5.67
CA ASN A 165 19.96 11.37 -5.19
C ASN A 165 20.38 12.35 -6.28
N THR A 166 20.51 13.60 -5.92
CA THR A 166 21.13 14.64 -6.75
C THR A 166 22.64 14.42 -6.85
N GLU A 167 23.29 15.03 -7.85
CA GLU A 167 24.73 14.87 -8.11
C GLU A 167 25.63 15.27 -6.92
N ASP A 168 25.15 16.15 -6.03
CA ASP A 168 25.86 16.56 -4.80
C ASP A 168 25.55 15.66 -3.59
N GLY A 169 24.84 14.54 -3.81
CA GLY A 169 24.53 13.53 -2.79
C GLY A 169 23.31 13.86 -1.92
N ARG A 170 22.53 14.89 -2.24
CA ARG A 170 21.30 15.19 -1.50
C ARG A 170 20.13 14.35 -2.01
N ILE A 171 19.26 13.99 -1.08
CA ILE A 171 17.98 13.34 -1.34
C ILE A 171 17.04 14.36 -1.99
N SER A 172 16.60 14.11 -3.21
CA SER A 172 15.50 14.81 -3.87
C SER A 172 14.26 13.94 -3.88
N PHE A 173 13.14 14.58 -3.56
CA PHE A 173 11.81 13.99 -3.66
C PHE A 173 11.12 14.61 -4.86
N GLU A 174 10.56 13.78 -5.74
CA GLU A 174 9.78 14.24 -6.87
C GLU A 174 8.29 14.27 -6.52
N GLY A 175 7.59 15.33 -6.93
CA GLY A 175 6.18 15.46 -6.59
C GLY A 175 5.59 16.85 -6.81
N LEU A 176 4.25 16.90 -6.84
CA LEU A 176 3.51 18.15 -6.85
C LEU A 176 3.87 19.03 -5.67
N PHE A 177 4.08 18.45 -4.48
CA PHE A 177 4.38 19.19 -3.25
C PHE A 177 5.50 20.20 -3.42
N TRP A 178 6.60 19.81 -4.05
CA TRP A 178 7.79 20.66 -4.22
C TRP A 178 7.62 21.75 -5.28
N ASN A 179 6.60 21.62 -6.15
CA ASN A 179 6.24 22.63 -7.14
C ASN A 179 5.24 23.66 -6.59
N LEU A 180 4.70 23.46 -5.39
CA LEU A 180 3.76 24.39 -4.75
C LEU A 180 4.49 25.59 -4.13
N SER A 181 3.75 26.69 -3.95
CA SER A 181 4.24 27.85 -3.19
C SER A 181 4.62 27.45 -1.77
N ARG A 182 5.46 28.25 -1.11
CA ARG A 182 5.85 27.99 0.28
C ARG A 182 4.62 28.03 1.19
N GLU A 183 3.72 28.96 0.96
CA GLU A 183 2.47 29.12 1.70
C GLU A 183 1.60 27.86 1.59
N GLU A 184 1.42 27.31 0.39
CA GLU A 184 0.67 26.07 0.18
C GLU A 184 1.34 24.87 0.85
N ARG A 185 2.67 24.76 0.75
CA ARG A 185 3.43 23.69 1.42
C ARG A 185 3.23 23.77 2.94
N ASP A 186 3.31 24.96 3.53
CA ASP A 186 3.14 25.13 4.98
C ASP A 186 1.71 24.80 5.43
N GLN A 187 0.68 25.13 4.64
CA GLN A 187 -0.70 24.69 4.92
C GLN A 187 -0.84 23.16 4.88
N ILE A 188 -0.21 22.51 3.90
CA ILE A 188 -0.20 21.04 3.79
C ILE A 188 0.46 20.43 5.03
N ARG A 189 1.63 20.92 5.44
CA ARG A 189 2.34 20.44 6.65
C ARG A 189 1.49 20.54 7.91
N LEU A 190 0.83 21.67 8.11
CA LEU A 190 -0.07 21.85 9.25
C LEU A 190 -1.23 20.83 9.25
N ALA A 191 -1.78 20.52 8.07
CA ALA A 191 -2.80 19.50 7.94
C ALA A 191 -2.26 18.07 8.21
N PHE A 192 -1.03 17.77 7.76
CA PHE A 192 -0.35 16.52 8.06
C PHE A 192 -0.08 16.36 9.56
N GLN A 193 0.34 17.42 10.25
CA GLN A 193 0.56 17.41 11.69
C GLN A 193 -0.71 17.07 12.48
N ASP A 194 -1.86 17.64 12.09
CA ASP A 194 -3.17 17.33 12.69
C ASP A 194 -3.56 15.85 12.43
N ALA A 195 -3.43 15.38 11.19
CA ALA A 195 -3.67 13.99 10.83
C ALA A 195 -2.75 13.03 11.61
N TYR A 196 -1.47 13.36 11.74
CA TYR A 196 -0.48 12.58 12.46
C TYR A 196 -0.78 12.53 13.96
N SER A 197 -1.11 13.67 14.57
CA SER A 197 -1.49 13.73 15.99
C SER A 197 -2.74 12.91 16.27
N TYR A 198 -3.68 12.90 15.33
CA TYR A 198 -4.85 12.03 15.37
C TYR A 198 -4.45 10.54 15.29
N ILE A 199 -3.63 10.17 14.31
CA ILE A 199 -3.13 8.80 14.08
C ILE A 199 -2.29 8.28 15.26
N GLN A 200 -1.54 9.16 15.93
CA GLN A 200 -0.75 8.84 17.13
C GLN A 200 -1.49 9.02 18.45
N GLY A 201 -2.76 9.42 18.41
CA GLY A 201 -3.62 9.69 19.57
C GLY A 201 -4.00 8.42 20.36
N PRO A 202 -5.11 8.43 21.12
CA PRO A 202 -5.46 7.44 22.14
C PRO A 202 -5.99 6.12 21.55
N PHE A 203 -5.35 5.60 20.51
CA PHE A 203 -5.63 4.24 20.05
C PHE A 203 -5.05 3.27 21.07
N GLU A 204 -5.94 2.56 21.76
CA GLU A 204 -5.49 1.47 22.62
C GLU A 204 -4.77 0.41 21.77
N PRO A 205 -3.67 -0.20 22.28
CA PRO A 205 -3.00 -1.29 21.59
C PRO A 205 -4.01 -2.37 21.19
N LEU A 206 -4.18 -2.57 19.89
CA LEU A 206 -5.11 -3.59 19.41
C LEU A 206 -4.48 -4.97 19.59
N ASP A 207 -5.23 -5.85 20.26
CA ASP A 207 -4.84 -7.24 20.44
C ASP A 207 -4.95 -7.98 19.09
N LEU A 208 -3.81 -8.09 18.40
CA LEU A 208 -3.69 -8.75 17.10
C LEU A 208 -3.92 -10.26 17.17
N THR A 209 -4.09 -10.86 18.36
CA THR A 209 -4.18 -12.33 18.53
C THR A 209 -5.43 -12.95 17.91
N ASN A 210 -6.51 -12.18 17.72
CA ASN A 210 -7.81 -12.67 17.28
C ASN A 210 -8.30 -12.11 15.93
N MET A 211 -7.51 -11.28 15.23
CA MET A 211 -7.96 -10.59 14.00
C MET A 211 -7.80 -11.37 12.68
N GLY A 212 -7.52 -12.68 12.73
CA GLY A 212 -7.32 -13.46 11.50
C GLY A 212 -6.15 -13.00 10.61
N ILE A 213 -5.30 -12.08 11.11
CA ILE A 213 -4.13 -11.56 10.39
C ILE A 213 -3.06 -12.67 10.31
N PRO A 214 -2.44 -12.90 9.13
CA PRO A 214 -1.39 -13.91 8.98
C PRO A 214 -0.24 -13.68 9.97
N ARG A 215 0.01 -14.67 10.82
CA ARG A 215 1.08 -14.66 11.84
C ARG A 215 2.44 -14.86 11.17
N SER A 216 3.29 -13.84 11.16
CA SER A 216 4.58 -13.87 11.88
C SER A 216 5.35 -12.55 11.72
N GLY A 217 6.03 -12.15 12.81
CA GLY A 217 6.59 -10.82 13.04
C GLY A 217 5.68 -9.98 13.92
N LYS A 218 6.15 -9.60 15.12
CA LYS A 218 5.49 -8.59 15.96
C LYS A 218 5.46 -7.29 15.17
N LEU A 219 4.34 -7.00 14.51
CA LEU A 219 3.99 -5.61 14.26
C LEU A 219 3.68 -5.03 15.64
N ASP A 220 4.44 -4.01 16.05
CA ASP A 220 4.13 -3.32 17.30
C ASP A 220 2.72 -2.76 17.16
N PRO A 221 1.83 -3.00 18.14
CA PRO A 221 0.40 -2.74 17.99
C PRO A 221 0.11 -1.29 17.61
N TYR A 222 0.95 -0.34 18.05
CA TYR A 222 1.15 0.98 17.46
C TYR A 222 2.55 1.45 17.86
N GLY A 223 3.41 1.80 16.90
CA GLY A 223 4.75 2.27 17.22
C GLY A 223 5.48 2.91 16.03
N PRO A 224 6.59 3.63 16.28
CA PRO A 224 7.40 4.28 15.24
C PRO A 224 7.74 3.35 14.07
N LYS A 225 8.00 2.06 14.32
CA LYS A 225 8.25 1.07 13.26
C LYS A 225 7.09 0.90 12.28
N VAL A 226 5.85 0.98 12.75
CA VAL A 226 4.66 0.90 11.89
C VAL A 226 4.54 2.15 11.03
N LEU A 227 4.95 3.32 11.55
CA LEU A 227 4.93 4.59 10.81
C LEU A 227 6.10 4.75 9.82
N GLU A 228 7.27 4.19 10.14
CA GLU A 228 8.41 4.08 9.23
C GLU A 228 8.02 3.26 7.98
N ILE A 229 7.20 2.24 8.21
CA ILE A 229 6.60 1.41 7.17
C ILE A 229 5.49 2.16 6.39
N TRP A 230 4.90 3.22 6.95
CA TRP A 230 3.85 4.04 6.29
C TRP A 230 4.41 5.24 5.52
N GLY A 231 5.74 5.39 5.42
CA GLY A 231 6.37 6.52 4.73
C GLY A 231 6.10 7.87 5.41
N LEU A 232 5.61 7.87 6.65
CA LEU A 232 5.43 9.08 7.45
C LEU A 232 6.76 9.35 8.16
N ALA A 233 7.39 10.48 7.83
CA ALA A 233 8.70 10.81 8.35
C ALA A 233 8.68 10.90 9.88
N ILE A 234 9.55 10.13 10.52
CA ILE A 234 9.76 10.14 11.96
C ILE A 234 10.96 11.04 12.21
N ALA A 235 10.80 12.04 13.07
CA ALA A 235 11.97 12.76 13.55
C ALA A 235 12.91 11.78 14.27
N PRO A 236 14.23 11.78 13.98
CA PRO A 236 15.16 10.87 14.62
C PRO A 236 15.10 11.05 16.15
N LYS A 237 15.34 9.96 16.91
CA LYS A 237 15.32 9.97 18.37
C LYS A 237 16.20 11.11 18.94
N GLY A 238 15.57 12.07 19.60
CA GLY A 238 16.21 13.21 20.27
C GLY A 238 15.20 14.32 20.56
N GLU A 239 15.60 15.35 21.31
CA GLU A 239 14.85 16.62 21.34
C GLU A 239 14.97 17.28 19.97
N VAL A 240 13.85 17.44 19.29
CA VAL A 240 13.75 18.21 18.06
C VAL A 240 13.47 19.64 18.45
N ASP A 241 14.39 20.54 18.11
CA ASP A 241 14.18 21.96 18.25
C ASP A 241 13.26 22.44 17.12
N TYR A 242 11.97 22.63 17.44
CA TYR A 242 10.95 23.12 16.52
C TYR A 242 11.03 24.64 16.28
N ASP A 243 11.93 25.36 16.97
CA ASP A 243 12.14 26.80 16.79
C ASP A 243 13.15 27.13 15.65
N ILE A 244 13.61 26.11 14.92
CA ILE A 244 14.48 26.30 13.75
C ILE A 244 13.64 26.76 12.55
N PRO A 245 14.12 27.73 11.74
CA PRO A 245 13.47 28.12 10.49
C PRO A 245 13.22 26.90 9.60
N ILE A 246 11.98 26.74 9.14
CA ILE A 246 11.54 25.58 8.35
C ILE A 246 12.33 25.41 7.03
N ASP A 247 12.90 26.49 6.47
CA ASP A 247 13.80 26.47 5.30
C ASP A 247 15.11 25.70 5.58
N TYR A 248 15.52 25.60 6.85
CA TYR A 248 16.64 24.79 7.29
C TYR A 248 16.24 23.31 7.40
N LEU A 249 15.04 23.01 7.89
CA LEU A 249 14.50 21.65 7.97
C LEU A 249 14.28 21.05 6.56
N GLU A 250 13.81 21.86 5.61
CA GLU A 250 13.68 21.50 4.19
C GLU A 250 15.02 21.08 3.56
N GLN A 251 16.15 21.74 3.91
CA GLN A 251 17.48 21.40 3.40
C GLN A 251 18.02 20.06 3.89
N PHE A 252 17.51 19.55 5.01
CA PHE A 252 17.89 18.25 5.56
C PHE A 252 16.95 17.12 5.12
N GLY A 253 16.03 17.38 4.18
CA GLY A 253 15.07 16.39 3.70
C GLY A 253 13.99 16.02 4.73
N TRP A 254 13.72 16.91 5.70
CA TRP A 254 12.64 16.71 6.65
C TRP A 254 11.31 16.93 5.94
N ILE A 255 10.46 15.90 5.96
CA ILE A 255 9.05 16.02 5.63
C ILE A 255 8.36 16.23 6.98
N LEU A 256 8.09 17.49 7.34
CA LEU A 256 7.15 17.79 8.43
C LEU A 256 5.72 17.57 7.94
#